data_AF-A0A2H9QVE1-F1
#
_entry.id   AF-A0A2H9QVE1-F1
#
_cell.length_a   1.000
_cell.length_b   1.000
_cell.length_c   1.000
_cell.angle_alpha   90.00
_cell.angle_beta   90.00
_cell.angle_gamma   90.00
#
_symmetry.space_group_name_H-M   'P 1'
#
loop_
_entity.id
_entity.type
_entity.pdbx_description
1 polymer ?
#
loop_
_entity_poly.entity_id
_entity_poly.type
_entity_poly.pdbx_seq_one_letter_code
_entity_poly.pdbx_strand_id
1 'polypeptide(L)'
;MKNDIEGALVSYVLAQEDLDSRLEELKCFLRTKNVDIDIETLRKEVYKVKKNVEHPKKMTELTAKLFNKDGEVREYRFGSDFCPECRLFKNYEKECPYCGHLEMTR
;
A
#
# COMPACT_ATOMS: atom_id res chain seq x y z
N MET A 1 12.48 -2.50 -6.53
CA MET A 1 13.04 -2.76 -5.19
C MET A 1 12.88 -1.57 -4.23
N LYS A 2 13.42 -0.36 -4.46
CA LYS A 2 13.10 0.79 -3.56
C LYS A 2 11.65 1.32 -3.69
N ASN A 3 11.07 1.25 -4.89
CA ASN A 3 9.72 1.76 -5.15
C ASN A 3 8.60 0.92 -4.51
N ASP A 4 8.83 -0.37 -4.23
CA ASP A 4 7.78 -1.29 -3.79
C ASP A 4 7.40 -1.07 -2.30
N ILE A 5 8.38 -0.66 -1.48
CA ILE A 5 8.15 -0.34 -0.06
C ILE A 5 7.40 0.99 0.06
N GLU A 6 7.87 2.03 -0.62
CA GLU A 6 7.27 3.37 -0.53
C GLU A 6 5.80 3.34 -0.98
N GLY A 7 5.49 2.61 -2.06
CA GLY A 7 4.11 2.40 -2.49
C GLY A 7 3.25 1.71 -1.41
N ALA A 8 3.74 0.62 -0.82
CA ALA A 8 3.02 -0.09 0.24
C ALA A 8 2.75 0.80 1.47
N LEU A 9 3.73 1.61 1.89
CA LEU A 9 3.57 2.54 3.00
C LEU A 9 2.57 3.66 2.69
N VAL A 10 2.63 4.25 1.51
CA VAL A 10 1.69 5.30 1.08
C VAL A 10 0.29 4.74 1.04
N SER A 11 0.11 3.58 0.41
CA SER A 11 -1.20 2.93 0.37
C SER A 11 -1.73 2.65 1.77
N TYR A 12 -0.89 2.14 2.66
CA TYR A 12 -1.28 1.84 4.02
C TYR A 12 -1.80 3.10 4.73
N VAL A 13 -1.07 4.20 4.61
CA VAL A 13 -1.46 5.47 5.21
C VAL A 13 -2.79 6.01 4.64
N LEU A 14 -3.05 5.83 3.35
CA LEU A 14 -4.30 6.28 2.72
C LEU A 14 -5.51 5.41 3.11
N ALA A 15 -5.28 4.13 3.39
CA ALA A 15 -6.32 3.15 3.65
C ALA A 15 -6.79 3.09 5.10
N GLN A 16 -5.90 3.40 6.06
CA GLN A 16 -6.14 3.18 7.48
C GLN A 16 -6.39 4.49 8.23
N GLU A 17 -7.46 4.51 9.04
CA GLU A 17 -7.73 5.60 9.99
C GLU A 17 -6.80 5.50 11.21
N ASP A 18 -6.57 4.28 11.70
CA ASP A 18 -5.62 3.95 12.77
C ASP A 18 -4.41 3.21 12.21
N LEU A 19 -3.27 3.89 12.18
CA LEU A 19 -2.02 3.40 11.60
C LEU A 19 -1.32 2.35 12.45
N ASP A 20 -1.65 2.21 13.74
CA ASP A 20 -1.01 1.22 14.60
C ASP A 20 -1.72 -0.14 14.57
N SER A 21 -3.02 -0.13 14.29
CA SER A 21 -3.90 -1.32 14.36
C SER A 21 -3.49 -2.47 13.43
N ARG A 22 -2.82 -2.18 12.31
CA ARG A 22 -2.50 -3.18 11.27
C ARG A 22 -1.03 -3.22 10.84
N LEU A 23 -0.11 -2.78 11.72
CA LEU A 23 1.32 -2.74 11.42
C LEU A 23 1.91 -4.15 11.20
N GLU A 24 1.41 -5.17 11.90
CA GLU A 24 1.88 -6.54 11.73
C GLU A 24 1.53 -7.12 10.37
N GLU A 25 0.33 -6.84 9.83
CA GLU A 25 -0.03 -7.27 8.48
C GLU A 25 0.83 -6.58 7.41
N LEU A 26 1.09 -5.28 7.58
CA LEU A 26 2.00 -4.54 6.70
C LEU A 26 3.42 -5.12 6.75
N LYS A 27 3.93 -5.45 7.94
CA LYS A 27 5.23 -6.10 8.11
C LYS A 27 5.27 -7.48 7.44
N CYS A 28 4.24 -8.29 7.62
CA CYS A 28 4.13 -9.60 6.98
C CYS A 28 4.18 -9.48 5.45
N PHE A 29 3.43 -8.52 4.89
CA PHE A 29 3.47 -8.22 3.45
C PHE A 29 4.87 -7.81 2.99
N LEU A 30 5.52 -6.86 3.67
CA LEU A 30 6.87 -6.41 3.33
C LEU A 30 7.87 -7.58 3.34
N ARG A 31 7.72 -8.52 4.28
CA ARG A 31 8.55 -9.73 4.33
C ARG A 31 8.38 -10.61 3.09
N THR A 32 7.17 -10.75 2.53
CA THR A 32 6.94 -11.46 1.24
C THR A 32 7.67 -10.80 0.06
N LYS A 33 8.03 -9.51 0.20
CA LYS A 33 8.80 -8.73 -0.78
C LYS A 33 10.30 -8.70 -0.45
N ASN A 34 10.79 -9.60 0.42
CA ASN A 34 12.17 -9.65 0.91
C ASN A 34 12.60 -8.38 1.67
N VAL A 35 11.66 -7.73 2.37
CA VAL A 35 11.94 -6.57 3.22
C VAL A 35 11.72 -6.97 4.67
N ASP A 36 12.83 -7.07 5.40
CA ASP A 36 12.80 -7.37 6.84
C ASP A 36 12.96 -6.07 7.63
N ILE A 37 11.92 -5.70 8.37
CA ILE A 37 11.83 -4.46 9.13
C ILE A 37 11.09 -4.75 10.44
N ASP A 38 11.62 -4.25 11.56
CA ASP A 38 10.95 -4.39 12.85
C ASP A 38 9.74 -3.44 12.96
N ILE A 39 8.82 -3.74 13.88
CA ILE A 39 7.57 -2.97 14.06
C ILE A 39 7.84 -1.51 14.44
N GLU A 40 8.86 -1.22 15.24
CA GLU A 40 9.14 0.15 15.68
C GLU A 40 9.67 0.99 14.52
N THR A 41 10.56 0.42 13.70
CA THR A 41 11.07 1.08 12.50
C THR A 41 9.97 1.23 11.45
N LEU A 42 9.13 0.21 11.24
CA LEU A 42 7.99 0.29 10.34
C LEU A 42 7.01 1.38 10.76
N ARG A 43 6.69 1.46 12.06
CA ARG A 43 5.88 2.54 12.61
C ARG A 43 6.47 3.90 12.27
N LYS A 44 7.76 4.12 12.55
CA LYS A 44 8.44 5.41 12.24
C LYS A 44 8.33 5.77 10.77
N GLU A 45 8.54 4.82 9.86
CA GLU A 45 8.44 5.05 8.42
C GLU A 45 6.98 5.35 8.00
N VAL A 46 5.99 4.64 8.53
CA VAL A 46 4.56 4.91 8.30
C VAL A 46 4.18 6.34 8.72
N TYR A 47 4.57 6.78 9.92
CA TYR A 47 4.29 8.13 10.40
C TYR A 47 5.04 9.21 9.62
N LYS A 48 6.25 8.91 9.16
CA LYS A 48 7.01 9.80 8.27
C LYS A 48 6.33 9.94 6.91
N VAL A 49 5.81 8.84 6.36
CA VAL A 49 5.01 8.87 5.12
C VAL A 49 3.72 9.66 5.35
N LYS A 50 3.00 9.46 6.46
CA LYS A 50 1.81 10.26 6.84
C LYS A 50 2.05 11.76 6.76
N LYS A 51 3.12 12.25 7.40
CA LYS A 51 3.49 13.67 7.34
C LYS A 51 3.78 14.15 5.91
N ASN A 52 4.28 13.27 5.05
CA ASN A 52 4.55 13.62 3.64
C ASN A 52 3.28 13.64 2.78
N VAL A 53 2.31 12.74 2.99
CA VAL A 53 1.04 12.73 2.23
C VAL A 53 0.07 13.81 2.66
N GLU A 54 0.18 14.38 3.87
CA GLU A 54 -0.57 15.59 4.26
C GLU A 54 -0.24 16.81 3.37
N HIS A 55 0.85 16.77 2.59
CA HIS A 55 1.15 17.78 1.58
C HIS A 55 0.48 17.45 0.23
N PRO A 56 -0.48 18.26 -0.26
CA PRO A 56 -1.29 17.93 -1.45
C PRO A 56 -0.49 17.65 -2.73
N LYS A 57 0.61 18.38 -2.97
CA LYS A 57 1.49 18.13 -4.14
C LYS A 57 2.20 16.77 -4.07
N LYS A 58 2.67 16.39 -2.89
CA LYS A 58 3.34 15.09 -2.67
C LYS A 58 2.34 13.95 -2.72
N MET A 59 1.10 14.17 -2.28
CA MET A 59 0.03 13.20 -2.39
C MET A 59 -0.17 12.73 -3.84
N THR A 60 -0.31 13.66 -4.78
CA THR A 60 -0.51 13.33 -6.20
C THR A 60 0.67 12.56 -6.78
N GLU A 61 1.91 12.97 -6.48
CA GLU A 61 3.12 12.28 -6.94
C GLU A 61 3.27 10.87 -6.34
N LEU A 62 3.00 10.70 -5.04
CA LEU A 62 3.10 9.41 -4.34
C LEU A 62 1.99 8.45 -4.77
N THR A 63 0.80 8.99 -4.98
CA THR A 63 -0.35 8.24 -5.52
C THR A 63 -0.09 7.84 -6.96
N ALA A 64 0.46 8.71 -7.80
CA ALA A 64 0.86 8.37 -9.16
C ALA A 64 1.92 7.24 -9.17
N LYS A 65 2.97 7.32 -8.35
CA LYS A 65 3.97 6.24 -8.21
C LYS A 65 3.38 4.90 -7.78
N LEU A 66 2.26 4.92 -7.05
CA LEU A 66 1.54 3.75 -6.57
C LEU A 66 0.86 2.99 -7.71
N PHE A 67 0.37 3.70 -8.73
CA PHE A 67 -0.35 3.09 -9.84
C PHE A 67 0.59 2.60 -10.97
N ASN A 68 1.81 3.15 -11.09
CA ASN A 68 2.69 2.99 -12.27
C ASN A 68 4.01 3.80 -12.15
N LYS A 69 5.05 3.41 -12.90
CA LYS A 69 6.33 4.15 -12.98
C LYS A 69 6.18 5.52 -13.67
N ASP A 70 5.10 5.69 -14.45
CA ASP A 70 4.84 6.84 -15.34
C ASP A 70 3.51 7.58 -15.08
N GLY A 71 2.68 7.19 -14.10
CA GLY A 71 1.39 7.86 -13.82
C GLY A 71 0.14 7.26 -14.53
N GLU A 72 0.29 6.38 -15.52
CA GLU A 72 -0.81 5.89 -16.37
C GLU A 72 -1.58 4.65 -15.90
N VAL A 73 -2.85 4.85 -15.55
CA VAL A 73 -3.78 3.80 -15.10
C VAL A 73 -3.77 2.59 -16.03
N ARG A 74 -3.56 1.37 -15.51
CA ARG A 74 -3.56 0.15 -16.32
C ARG A 74 -4.88 0.00 -17.09
N GLU A 75 -4.79 -0.23 -18.40
CA GLU A 75 -5.96 -0.48 -19.26
C GLU A 75 -6.72 -1.76 -18.85
N TYR A 76 -6.01 -2.78 -18.36
CA TYR A 76 -6.57 -4.04 -17.89
C TYR A 76 -6.37 -4.22 -16.38
N ARG A 77 -7.46 -4.53 -15.67
CA ARG A 77 -7.50 -4.70 -14.21
C ARG A 77 -8.14 -6.04 -13.86
N PHE A 78 -7.48 -6.85 -13.03
CA PHE A 78 -8.02 -8.17 -12.63
C PHE A 78 -8.95 -8.09 -11.40
N GLY A 79 -8.81 -7.03 -10.60
CA GLY A 79 -9.63 -6.69 -9.44
C GLY A 79 -9.58 -5.20 -9.14
N SER A 80 -10.10 -4.80 -7.99
CA SER A 80 -10.07 -3.44 -7.48
C SER A 80 -8.64 -2.98 -7.17
N ASP A 81 -8.40 -1.68 -7.23
CA ASP A 81 -7.17 -1.04 -6.76
C ASP A 81 -6.94 -1.28 -5.27
N PHE A 82 -7.99 -1.13 -4.46
CA PHE A 82 -7.98 -1.37 -3.02
C PHE A 82 -8.77 -2.62 -2.65
N CYS A 83 -8.28 -3.39 -1.68
CA CYS A 83 -8.99 -4.53 -1.14
C CYS A 83 -10.26 -4.07 -0.39
N PRO A 84 -11.44 -4.69 -0.63
CA PRO A 84 -12.67 -4.31 0.06
C PRO A 84 -12.62 -4.63 1.57
N GLU A 85 -11.87 -5.65 1.99
CA GLU A 85 -11.77 -6.06 3.39
C GLU A 85 -10.81 -5.18 4.19
N CYS A 86 -9.59 -5.01 3.70
CA CYS A 86 -8.54 -4.32 4.45
C CYS A 86 -8.25 -2.92 3.94
N ARG A 87 -8.90 -2.48 2.85
CA ARG A 87 -8.73 -1.18 2.18
C ARG A 87 -7.32 -0.91 1.64
N LEU A 88 -6.39 -1.87 1.72
CA LEU A 88 -5.01 -1.71 1.24
C LEU A 88 -4.92 -1.87 -0.27
N PHE A 89 -4.03 -1.10 -0.90
CA PHE A 89 -3.81 -1.09 -2.34
C PHE A 89 -3.15 -2.38 -2.77
N LYS A 90 -3.92 -3.20 -3.48
CA LYS A 90 -3.49 -4.50 -3.97
C LYS A 90 -3.12 -4.47 -5.45
N ASN A 91 -2.97 -3.29 -6.05
CA ASN A 91 -2.51 -3.12 -7.42
C ASN A 91 -3.29 -3.95 -8.45
N TYR A 92 -4.62 -3.98 -8.32
CA TYR A 92 -5.53 -4.72 -9.21
C TYR A 92 -5.33 -6.25 -9.20
N GLU A 93 -4.59 -6.81 -8.23
CA GLU A 93 -4.50 -8.27 -8.02
C GLU A 93 -5.85 -8.82 -7.55
N LYS A 94 -6.24 -10.04 -7.96
CA LYS A 94 -7.49 -10.66 -7.47
C LYS A 94 -7.39 -10.96 -5.97
N GLU A 95 -6.28 -11.54 -5.54
CA GLU A 95 -6.01 -11.82 -4.14
C GLU A 95 -5.32 -10.61 -3.50
N CYS A 96 -5.86 -10.14 -2.37
CA CYS A 96 -5.24 -9.11 -1.58
C CYS A 96 -3.96 -9.65 -0.94
N PRO A 97 -2.78 -9.08 -1.22
CA PRO A 97 -1.53 -9.61 -0.70
C PRO A 97 -1.32 -9.31 0.79
N TYR A 98 -2.22 -8.53 1.42
CA TYR A 98 -2.14 -8.16 2.83
C TYR A 98 -3.02 -9.04 3.71
N CYS A 99 -4.26 -9.32 3.30
CA CYS A 99 -5.21 -10.10 4.10
C CYS A 99 -5.65 -11.42 3.45
N GLY A 100 -5.15 -11.75 2.25
CA GLY A 100 -5.51 -12.96 1.51
C GLY A 100 -6.93 -12.95 0.93
N HIS A 101 -7.67 -11.84 1.05
CA HIS A 101 -9.01 -11.76 0.48
C HIS A 101 -8.99 -11.90 -1.04
N LEU A 102 -9.66 -12.92 -1.56
CA LEU A 102 -9.82 -13.15 -2.99
C LEU A 102 -11.07 -12.45 -3.52
N GLU A 103 -10.88 -11.45 -4.37
CA GLU A 103 -11.98 -10.89 -5.15
C GLU A 103 -12.39 -11.86 -6.25
N MET A 104 -13.56 -12.47 -6.06
CA MET A 104 -14.24 -13.18 -7.13
C MET A 104 -14.90 -12.16 -8.05
N THR A 105 -14.23 -11.81 -9.15
CA THR A 105 -14.86 -11.08 -10.25
C THR A 105 -15.99 -11.93 -10.83
N ARG A 106 -17.20 -11.34 -10.96
CA ARG A 106 -18.26 -11.84 -11.85
C ARG A 106 -17.94 -11.50 -13.30
#